data_AF-M5F725-F1
#
_entry.id   AF-M5F725-F1
#
_cell.length_a   1.000
_cell.length_b   1.000
_cell.length_c   1.000
_cell.angle_alpha   90.00
_cell.angle_beta   90.00
_cell.angle_gamma   90.00
#
_symmetry.space_group_name_H-M   'P 1'
#
loop_
_entity.id
_entity.type
_entity.pdbx_description
1 polymer ?
#
loop_
_entity_poly.entity_id
_entity_poly.type
_entity_poly.pdbx_seq_one_letter_code
_entity_poly.pdbx_strand_id
1 'polypeptide(L)'
;MLRARIFDIDGEVRSVPLPATLSATGPESYLSGVRLGLGLAQMPRFHVEEDLRRGSLVAVLPDLPPPSVPVSLLYAQSRRLSPRVRVFID
;
A
#
# COMPACT_ATOMS: atom_id res chain seq x y z
N MET A 1 -6.55 -8.44 -15.52
CA MET A 1 -7.68 -7.51 -15.38
C MET A 1 -7.25 -6.40 -14.43
N LEU A 2 -7.40 -5.13 -14.83
CA LEU A 2 -7.05 -3.99 -13.96
C LEU A 2 -8.01 -3.95 -12.77
N ARG A 3 -7.45 -3.94 -11.55
CA ARG A 3 -8.25 -3.81 -10.33
C ARG A 3 -8.68 -2.35 -10.18
N ALA A 4 -9.97 -2.13 -9.93
CA ALA A 4 -10.49 -0.82 -9.56
C ALA A 4 -9.82 -0.31 -8.27
N ARG A 5 -9.73 1.02 -8.13
CA ARG A 5 -9.14 1.69 -6.97
C ARG A 5 -10.21 1.98 -5.93
N ILE A 6 -9.84 1.87 -4.67
CA ILE A 6 -10.76 2.03 -3.55
C ILE A 6 -10.54 3.40 -2.92
N PHE A 7 -11.61 4.13 -2.68
CA PHE A 7 -11.61 5.41 -1.99
C PHE A 7 -12.69 5.38 -0.92
N ASP A 8 -12.42 6.00 0.23
CA ASP A 8 -13.48 6.38 1.17
C ASP A 8 -14.00 7.76 0.76
N ILE A 9 -15.28 7.84 0.39
CA ILE A 9 -15.96 9.08 -0.01
C ILE A 9 -17.14 9.25 0.93
N ASP A 10 -17.07 10.23 1.83
CA ASP A 10 -18.10 10.51 2.84
C ASP A 10 -18.47 9.30 3.73
N GLY A 11 -17.48 8.46 4.06
CA GLY A 11 -17.67 7.23 4.85
C GLY A 11 -18.14 6.03 4.02
N GLU A 12 -18.30 6.20 2.70
CA GLU A 12 -18.68 5.13 1.78
C GLU A 12 -17.47 4.66 0.97
N VAL A 13 -17.18 3.36 1.05
CA VAL A 13 -16.11 2.74 0.28
C VAL A 13 -16.54 2.57 -1.17
N ARG A 14 -15.97 3.36 -2.08
CA ARG A 14 -16.26 3.31 -3.52
C ARG A 14 -15.11 2.69 -4.30
N SER A 15 -15.48 1.81 -5.23
CA SER A 15 -14.57 1.18 -6.18
C SER A 15 -14.67 1.88 -7.53
N VAL A 16 -13.61 2.58 -7.93
CA VAL A 16 -13.57 3.39 -9.15
C VAL A 16 -12.63 2.74 -10.17
N PRO A 17 -13.13 2.33 -11.35
CA PRO A 17 -12.26 1.91 -12.44
C PRO A 17 -11.55 3.13 -13.01
N LEU A 18 -10.23 3.08 -13.09
CA LEU A 18 -9.40 4.15 -13.63
C LEU A 18 -8.61 3.63 -14.84
N PRO A 19 -8.43 4.46 -15.89
CA PRO A 19 -7.49 4.14 -16.96
C PRO A 19 -6.09 3.97 -16.37
N ALA A 20 -5.31 3.05 -16.94
CA ALA A 20 -3.96 2.78 -16.48
C ALA A 20 -2.98 2.76 -17.64
N THR A 21 -1.93 3.57 -17.52
CA THR A 21 -0.78 3.59 -18.45
C THR A 21 0.15 2.41 -18.22
N LEU A 22 0.25 1.94 -16.98
CA LEU A 22 1.08 0.82 -16.56
C LEU A 22 0.29 -0.11 -15.63
N SER A 23 0.41 -1.42 -15.84
CA SER A 23 -0.08 -2.45 -14.92
C SER A 23 1.05 -3.42 -14.60
N ALA A 24 1.31 -3.62 -13.32
CA ALA A 24 2.30 -4.56 -12.81
C ALA A 24 1.69 -5.39 -11.67
N THR A 25 2.37 -6.43 -11.22
CA THR A 25 1.90 -7.27 -10.09
C THR A 25 2.71 -7.05 -8.82
N GLY A 26 3.92 -6.50 -8.92
CA GLY A 26 4.81 -6.24 -7.79
C GLY A 26 4.74 -4.79 -7.28
N PRO A 27 4.85 -4.57 -5.96
CA PRO A 27 4.82 -3.23 -5.36
C PRO A 27 5.99 -2.34 -5.86
N GLU A 28 7.19 -2.90 -6.02
CA GLU A 28 8.36 -2.16 -6.50
C GLU A 28 8.20 -1.62 -7.92
N SER A 29 7.52 -2.37 -8.78
CA SER A 29 7.24 -1.94 -10.15
C SER A 29 6.29 -0.75 -10.20
N TYR A 30 5.28 -0.73 -9.32
CA TYR A 30 4.39 0.42 -9.19
C TYR A 30 5.14 1.66 -8.68
N LEU A 31 5.96 1.51 -7.63
CA LEU A 31 6.73 2.61 -7.07
C LEU A 31 7.67 3.23 -8.11
N SER A 32 8.39 2.37 -8.84
CA SER A 32 9.29 2.80 -9.91
C SER A 32 8.54 3.56 -11.01
N GLY A 33 7.36 3.07 -11.41
CA GLY A 33 6.54 3.74 -12.42
C GLY A 33 6.06 5.13 -11.99
N VAL A 34 5.64 5.28 -10.73
CA VAL A 34 5.19 6.58 -10.20
C VAL A 34 6.37 7.55 -10.10
N ARG A 35 7.55 7.09 -9.63
CA ARG A 35 8.78 7.89 -9.60
C ARG A 35 9.24 8.34 -11.00
N LEU A 36 8.93 7.57 -12.03
CA LEU A 36 9.17 7.93 -13.44
C LEU A 36 8.07 8.82 -14.05
N GLY A 37 7.05 9.21 -13.27
CA GLY A 37 5.97 10.07 -13.74
C GLY A 37 4.92 9.37 -14.60
N LEU A 38 4.81 8.03 -14.53
CA LEU A 38 3.86 7.26 -15.34
C LEU A 38 2.40 7.30 -14.83
N GLY A 39 2.14 8.07 -13.77
CA GLY A 39 0.79 8.31 -13.24
C GLY A 39 0.71 8.22 -11.72
N LEU A 40 -0.48 7.85 -11.22
CA LEU A 40 -0.79 7.75 -9.80
C LEU A 40 -0.82 6.29 -9.33
N ALA A 41 -0.45 6.05 -8.08
CA ALA A 41 -0.64 4.76 -7.42
C ALA A 41 -1.09 4.92 -5.96
N GLN A 42 -1.87 3.95 -5.48
CA GLN A 42 -2.15 3.76 -4.06
C GLN A 42 -1.13 2.78 -3.50
N MET A 43 -0.38 3.21 -2.48
CA MET A 43 0.71 2.43 -1.89
C MET A 43 0.67 2.55 -0.36
N PRO A 44 1.10 1.52 0.39
CA PRO A 44 1.30 1.67 1.82
C PRO A 44 2.27 2.81 2.11
N ARG A 45 1.90 3.68 3.05
CA ARG A 45 2.65 4.91 3.34
C ARG A 45 4.12 4.66 3.67
N PHE A 46 4.42 3.59 4.40
CA PHE A 46 5.79 3.22 4.77
C PHE A 46 6.72 2.92 3.57
N HIS A 47 6.18 2.60 2.37
CA HIS A 47 7.01 2.43 1.17
C HIS A 47 7.44 3.75 0.53
N VAL A 48 6.74 4.85 0.81
CA VAL A 48 6.91 6.15 0.13
C VAL A 48 7.22 7.31 1.07
N GLU A 49 7.39 7.05 2.37
CA GLU A 49 7.61 8.09 3.39
C GLU A 49 8.79 9.02 3.03
N GLU A 50 9.90 8.45 2.56
CA GLU A 50 11.08 9.22 2.18
C GLU A 50 10.85 10.06 0.91
N ASP A 51 10.10 9.54 -0.07
CA ASP A 51 9.76 10.30 -1.27
C ASP A 51 8.84 11.48 -0.94
N LEU A 52 7.85 11.26 -0.08
CA LEU A 52 6.94 12.30 0.41
C LEU A 52 7.72 13.36 1.20
N ARG A 53 8.63 12.93 2.08
CA ARG A 53 9.48 13.82 2.87
C ARG A 53 10.41 14.68 1.99
N ARG A 54 10.91 14.12 0.89
CA ARG A 54 11.76 14.83 -0.08
C ARG A 54 10.97 15.66 -1.10
N GLY A 55 9.66 15.45 -1.20
CA GLY A 55 8.82 16.05 -2.24
C GLY A 55 9.04 15.47 -3.64
N SER A 56 9.75 14.34 -3.77
CA SER A 56 9.85 13.62 -5.06
C SER A 56 8.53 12.95 -5.43
N LEU A 57 7.71 12.62 -4.43
CA LEU A 57 6.31 12.25 -4.59
C LEU A 57 5.44 13.18 -3.75
N VAL A 58 4.18 13.36 -4.18
CA VAL A 58 3.19 14.18 -3.48
C VAL A 58 1.92 13.36 -3.28
N ALA A 59 1.34 13.46 -2.09
CA ALA A 59 0.04 12.86 -1.80
C ALA A 59 -1.06 13.62 -2.54
N VAL A 60 -1.92 12.88 -3.24
CA VAL A 60 -3.11 13.42 -3.90
C VAL A 60 -4.35 12.86 -3.23
N LEU A 61 -5.42 13.68 -3.17
CA LEU A 61 -6.68 13.31 -2.52
C LEU A 61 -6.48 12.83 -1.06
N PRO A 62 -5.77 13.60 -0.20
CA PRO A 62 -5.45 13.16 1.16
C PRO A 62 -6.69 12.91 2.03
N ASP A 63 -7.84 13.50 1.67
CA ASP A 63 -9.11 13.39 2.39
C ASP A 63 -9.92 12.14 1.99
N LEU A 64 -9.47 11.38 0.99
CA LEU A 64 -10.17 10.19 0.48
C LEU A 64 -9.30 8.91 0.59
N PRO A 65 -8.71 8.60 1.76
CA PRO A 65 -7.86 7.43 1.89
C PRO A 65 -8.68 6.14 1.70
N PRO A 66 -8.09 5.07 1.14
CA PRO A 66 -8.71 3.75 1.26
C PRO A 66 -8.75 3.31 2.74
N PRO A 67 -9.64 2.38 3.11
CA PRO A 67 -9.64 1.79 4.45
C PRO A 67 -8.27 1.22 4.82
N SER A 68 -7.85 1.45 6.07
CA SER A 68 -6.59 0.91 6.57
C SER A 68 -6.61 -0.61 6.58
N VAL A 69 -5.55 -1.23 6.06
CA VAL A 69 -5.40 -2.69 6.05
C VAL A 69 -4.49 -3.09 7.22
N PRO A 70 -4.94 -3.95 8.15
CA PRO A 70 -4.12 -4.39 9.26
C PRO A 70 -2.92 -5.21 8.76
N VAL A 71 -1.77 -5.00 9.39
CA VAL A 71 -0.57 -5.82 9.19
C VAL A 71 -0.49 -6.81 10.34
N SER A 72 -0.42 -8.10 10.01
CA SER A 72 -0.43 -9.19 10.99
C SER A 72 0.80 -10.08 10.81
N LEU A 73 1.38 -10.52 11.92
CA LEU A 73 2.44 -11.52 11.92
C LEU A 73 1.82 -12.92 12.07
N LEU A 74 1.91 -13.73 11.02
CA LEU A 74 1.39 -15.10 11.00
C LEU A 74 2.50 -16.10 11.32
N TYR A 75 2.26 -16.96 12.29
CA TYR A 75 3.16 -18.04 12.67
C TYR A 75 2.37 -19.33 12.96
N ALA A 76 3.02 -20.48 12.81
CA ALA A 76 2.40 -21.77 13.09
C ALA A 76 2.01 -21.86 14.57
N GLN A 77 0.74 -22.20 14.83
CA GLN A 77 0.25 -22.42 16.19
C GLN A 77 1.04 -23.58 16.81
N SER A 78 1.76 -23.31 17.90
CA SER A 78 2.49 -24.32 18.65
C SER A 78 2.31 -24.11 20.14
N ARG A 79 2.24 -25.20 20.91
CA ARG A 79 2.11 -25.13 22.37
C ARG A 79 3.35 -24.52 23.05
N ARG A 80 4.51 -24.56 22.39
CA ARG A 80 5.76 -23.98 22.84
C ARG A 80 6.42 -23.29 21.65
N LEU A 81 6.22 -21.98 21.53
CA LEU A 81 6.94 -21.18 20.55
C LEU A 81 8.44 -21.30 20.79
N SER A 82 9.21 -21.48 19.72
CA SER A 82 10.66 -21.51 19.84
C SER A 82 11.15 -20.14 20.34
N PRO A 83 12.23 -20.09 21.14
CA PRO A 83 12.79 -18.82 21.60
C PRO A 83 13.14 -17.87 20.44
N ARG A 84 13.57 -18.39 19.28
CA ARG A 84 13.88 -17.58 18.09
C ARG A 84 12.65 -16.90 17.49
N VAL A 85 11.51 -17.60 17.46
CA VAL A 85 10.25 -17.01 16.96
C VAL A 85 9.75 -15.95 17.95
N ARG A 86 9.86 -16.21 19.26
CA ARG A 86 9.45 -15.24 20.28
C ARG A 86 10.26 -13.94 20.20
N VAL A 87 11.59 -14.03 20.11
CA VAL A 87 12.48 -12.86 19.95
C VAL A 87 12.27 -12.12 18.63
N PHE A 88 11.70 -12.75 17.61
CA PHE A 88 11.35 -12.09 16.36
C PHE A 88 10.00 -11.35 16.42
N ILE A 89 9.08 -11.83 17.26
CA ILE A 89 7.75 -11.24 17.44
C ILE A 89 7.80 -10.05 18.41
N ASP A 90 8.55 -10.20 19.51
CA ASP A 90 8.76 -9.17 20.54
C ASP A 90 9.69 -8.04 20.04
#